data_AF-A0A1H6F1P8-F1
#
_entry.id   AF-A0A1H6F1P8-F1
#
_cell.length_a   1.000
_cell.length_b   1.000
_cell.length_c   1.000
_cell.angle_alpha   90.00
_cell.angle_beta   90.00
_cell.angle_gamma   90.00
#
_symmetry.space_group_name_H-M   'P 1'
#
loop_
_entity.id
_entity.type
_entity.pdbx_description
1 polymer ?
#
loop_
_entity_poly.entity_id
_entity_poly.type
_entity_poly.pdbx_seq_one_letter_code
_entity_poly.pdbx_strand_id
1 'polypeptide(L)'
;FLAGFIPIVGILFAGAVATLVTLGAKGPIYALIFIGILIVEQQLENHVLQPLIVGRVLHFHPLAIILVLAVGGILAGIAGAVVAVPITAILYRAIPELFKNDPIPLPAAPAPKPPAQTVPPEKEN
;
A
#
# COMPACT_ATOMS: atom_id res chain seq x y z
N PHE A 1 -1.84 -0.36 -13.66
CA PHE A 1 -3.27 -0.34 -14.02
C PHE A 1 -3.74 -1.72 -14.50
N LEU A 2 -3.28 -2.22 -15.67
CA LEU A 2 -3.69 -3.52 -16.23
C LEU A 2 -3.45 -4.73 -15.29
N ALA A 3 -2.29 -4.81 -14.64
CA ALA A 3 -1.99 -5.89 -13.68
C ALA A 3 -2.93 -5.90 -12.46
N GLY A 4 -3.57 -4.76 -12.13
CA GLY A 4 -4.57 -4.67 -11.07
C GLY A 4 -5.92 -5.31 -11.44
N PHE A 5 -6.19 -5.57 -12.71
CA PHE A 5 -7.38 -6.30 -13.15
C PHE A 5 -7.21 -7.81 -13.01
N ILE A 6 -5.98 -8.33 -13.04
CA ILE A 6 -5.71 -9.77 -12.95
C ILE A 6 -6.28 -10.36 -11.64
N PRO A 7 -6.06 -9.74 -10.46
CA PRO A 7 -6.68 -10.18 -9.21
C PRO A 7 -8.22 -10.21 -9.27
N ILE A 8 -8.84 -9.15 -9.82
CA ILE A 8 -10.31 -9.03 -9.87
C ILE A 8 -10.90 -10.13 -10.73
N VAL A 9 -10.34 -10.36 -11.93
CA VAL A 9 -10.79 -11.42 -12.83
C VAL A 9 -10.62 -12.79 -12.19
N GLY A 10 -9.49 -13.02 -11.51
CA GLY A 10 -9.22 -14.27 -10.79
C GLY A 10 -10.25 -14.54 -9.69
N ILE A 11 -10.56 -13.55 -8.85
CA ILE A 11 -11.54 -13.67 -7.76
C ILE A 11 -12.94 -13.95 -8.31
N LEU A 12 -13.38 -13.20 -9.33
CA LEU A 12 -14.70 -13.42 -9.93
C LEU A 12 -14.81 -14.81 -10.56
N PHE A 13 -13.78 -15.25 -11.28
CA PHE A 13 -13.77 -16.57 -11.90
C PHE A 13 -13.76 -17.69 -10.87
N ALA A 14 -12.87 -17.61 -9.87
CA ALA A 14 -12.77 -18.59 -8.79
C ALA A 14 -14.06 -18.66 -7.96
N GLY A 15 -14.62 -17.50 -7.60
CA GLY A 15 -15.89 -17.39 -6.88
C GLY A 15 -17.06 -18.00 -7.67
N ALA A 16 -17.13 -17.74 -8.97
CA ALA A 16 -18.14 -18.34 -9.86
C ALA A 16 -18.01 -19.87 -9.91
N VAL A 17 -16.81 -20.40 -10.13
CA VAL A 17 -16.56 -21.85 -10.15
C VAL A 17 -16.91 -22.48 -8.80
N ALA A 18 -16.45 -21.91 -7.69
CA ALA A 18 -16.76 -22.42 -6.35
C ALA A 18 -18.26 -22.39 -6.03
N THR A 19 -18.97 -21.36 -6.50
CA THR A 19 -20.43 -21.25 -6.36
C THR A 19 -21.15 -22.32 -7.17
N LEU A 20 -20.75 -22.55 -8.42
CA LEU A 20 -21.31 -23.62 -9.28
C LEU A 20 -21.07 -25.00 -8.68
N VAL A 21 -19.87 -25.26 -8.15
CA VAL A 21 -19.55 -26.51 -7.45
C VAL A 21 -20.45 -26.67 -6.21
N THR A 22 -20.62 -25.62 -5.42
CA THR A 22 -21.49 -25.64 -4.24
C THR A 22 -22.96 -25.88 -4.61
N LEU A 23 -23.42 -25.25 -5.69
CA LEU A 23 -24.76 -25.44 -6.23
C LEU A 23 -25.00 -26.91 -6.62
N GLY A 24 -24.04 -27.53 -7.31
CA GLY A 24 -24.13 -28.94 -7.69
C GLY A 24 -24.02 -29.91 -6.51
N ALA A 25 -23.18 -29.60 -5.51
CA ALA A 25 -22.88 -30.51 -4.40
C ALA A 25 -23.87 -30.42 -3.23
N LYS A 26 -24.39 -29.23 -2.93
CA LYS A 26 -25.25 -28.98 -1.77
C LYS A 26 -26.60 -28.34 -2.11
N GLY A 27 -26.79 -27.88 -3.34
CA GLY A 27 -28.04 -27.27 -3.80
C GLY A 27 -28.09 -25.75 -3.65
N PRO A 28 -29.22 -25.14 -4.07
CA PRO A 28 -29.32 -23.69 -4.30
C PRO A 28 -29.24 -22.86 -3.02
N ILE A 29 -29.77 -23.35 -1.89
CA ILE A 29 -29.74 -22.62 -0.63
C ILE A 29 -28.29 -22.42 -0.16
N TYR A 30 -27.47 -23.47 -0.21
CA TYR A 30 -26.06 -23.38 0.19
C TYR A 30 -25.23 -22.53 -0.78
N ALA A 31 -25.54 -22.57 -2.08
CA ALA A 31 -24.90 -21.69 -3.06
C ALA A 31 -25.21 -20.20 -2.79
N LEU A 32 -26.46 -19.87 -2.45
CA LEU A 32 -26.85 -18.51 -2.08
C LEU A 32 -26.16 -18.03 -0.79
N ILE A 33 -26.09 -18.90 0.22
CA ILE A 33 -25.34 -18.61 1.46
C ILE A 33 -23.86 -18.36 1.13
N PHE A 34 -23.26 -19.18 0.27
CA PHE A 34 -21.87 -19.03 -0.13
C PHE A 34 -21.61 -17.70 -0.85
N ILE A 35 -22.46 -17.30 -1.80
CA ILE A 35 -22.40 -15.98 -2.45
C ILE A 35 -22.50 -14.87 -1.39
N GLY A 36 -23.44 -14.99 -0.45
CA GLY A 36 -23.59 -14.05 0.65
C GLY A 36 -22.30 -13.90 1.47
N ILE A 37 -21.62 -15.01 1.78
CA ILE A 37 -20.33 -15.00 2.46
C ILE A 37 -19.27 -14.28 1.64
N LEU A 38 -19.13 -14.57 0.34
CA LEU A 38 -18.16 -13.92 -0.54
C LEU A 38 -18.39 -12.39 -0.60
N ILE A 39 -19.64 -11.95 -0.66
CA ILE A 39 -19.97 -10.52 -0.64
C ILE A 39 -19.56 -9.89 0.69
N VAL A 40 -19.89 -10.52 1.82
CA VAL A 40 -19.53 -10.01 3.15
C VAL A 40 -18.02 -9.96 3.32
N GLU A 41 -17.29 -10.96 2.85
CA GLU A 41 -15.83 -11.01 2.90
C GLU A 41 -15.20 -9.89 2.07
N GLN A 42 -15.67 -9.66 0.84
CA GLN A 42 -15.20 -8.52 0.04
C GLN A 42 -15.57 -7.17 0.66
N GLN A 43 -16.72 -7.05 1.31
CA GLN A 43 -17.10 -5.83 2.03
C GLN A 43 -16.15 -5.58 3.20
N LEU A 44 -15.82 -6.62 3.96
CA LEU A 44 -14.87 -6.55 5.06
C LEU A 44 -13.48 -6.15 4.56
N GLU A 45 -13.04 -6.75 3.46
CA GLU A 45 -11.75 -6.42 2.86
C GLU A 45 -11.70 -4.96 2.42
N ASN A 46 -12.69 -4.51 1.65
CA ASN A 46 -12.69 -3.17 1.04
C ASN A 46 -12.92 -2.04 2.06
N HIS A 47 -13.76 -2.26 3.08
CA HIS A 47 -14.18 -1.19 4.00
C HIS A 47 -13.46 -1.22 5.35
N VAL A 48 -12.84 -2.34 5.72
CA VAL A 48 -12.21 -2.49 7.03
C VAL A 48 -10.74 -2.86 6.86
N LEU A 49 -10.44 -3.98 6.18
CA LEU A 49 -9.06 -4.46 6.09
C LEU A 49 -8.18 -3.52 5.27
N GLN A 50 -8.63 -3.07 4.11
CA GLN A 50 -7.88 -2.12 3.27
C GLN A 50 -7.57 -0.81 4.00
N PRO A 51 -8.53 -0.09 4.62
CA PRO A 51 -8.20 1.12 5.37
C PRO A 51 -7.36 0.85 6.62
N LEU A 52 -7.47 -0.32 7.27
CA LEU A 52 -6.58 -0.65 8.39
C LEU A 52 -5.15 -0.97 7.95
N ILE A 53 -4.98 -1.69 6.84
CA ILE A 53 -3.68 -2.17 6.34
C ILE A 53 -2.97 -1.08 5.53
N VAL A 54 -3.71 -0.33 4.71
CA VAL A 54 -3.20 0.62 3.70
C VAL A 54 -3.37 2.09 4.15
N GLY A 55 -3.93 2.31 5.34
CA GLY A 55 -4.57 3.53 5.85
C GLY A 55 -3.82 4.85 5.96
N ARG A 56 -2.71 5.11 5.25
CA ARG A 56 -2.07 6.45 5.31
C ARG A 56 -1.29 6.92 4.07
N VAL A 57 -1.27 6.19 2.96
CA VAL A 57 -0.10 6.34 2.07
C VAL A 57 -0.30 7.22 0.83
N LEU A 58 -1.52 7.62 0.43
CA LEU A 58 -1.68 8.19 -0.92
C LEU A 58 -2.44 9.53 -0.95
N HIS A 59 -1.73 10.62 -0.60
CA HIS A 59 -2.17 12.01 -0.81
C HIS A 59 -2.05 12.48 -2.27
N PHE A 60 -2.39 11.63 -3.25
CA PHE A 60 -2.39 12.06 -4.64
C PHE A 60 -3.65 12.88 -4.91
N HIS A 61 -3.49 14.09 -5.46
CA HIS A 61 -4.64 14.87 -5.90
C HIS A 61 -5.33 14.13 -7.08
N PRO A 62 -6.63 13.78 -6.99
CA PRO A 62 -7.30 13.03 -8.05
C PRO A 62 -7.23 13.69 -9.45
N LEU A 63 -7.22 15.02 -9.48
CA LEU A 63 -7.08 15.82 -10.71
C LEU A 63 -5.75 15.57 -11.43
N ALA A 64 -4.66 15.41 -10.69
CA ALA A 64 -3.34 15.17 -11.28
C ALA A 64 -3.29 13.82 -12.02
N ILE A 65 -3.93 12.79 -11.47
CA ILE A 65 -4.00 11.46 -12.09
C ILE A 65 -4.80 11.53 -13.39
N ILE A 66 -5.94 12.23 -13.41
CA ILE A 66 -6.77 12.40 -14.60
C ILE A 66 -6.00 13.12 -15.71
N LEU A 67 -5.32 14.21 -15.39
CA LEU A 67 -4.50 14.96 -16.35
C LEU A 67 -3.39 14.11 -16.95
N VAL A 68 -2.66 13.39 -16.10
CA VAL A 68 -1.56 12.51 -16.54
C VAL A 68 -2.06 11.37 -17.41
N LEU A 69 -3.20 10.75 -17.06
CA LEU A 69 -3.85 9.73 -17.88
C LEU A 69 -4.25 10.29 -19.25
N ALA A 70 -4.82 11.50 -19.29
CA ALA A 70 -5.21 12.15 -20.53
C ALA A 70 -3.99 12.45 -21.41
N VAL A 71 -2.92 13.01 -20.85
CA VAL A 71 -1.67 13.29 -21.58
C VAL A 71 -1.03 12.01 -22.10
N GLY A 72 -0.87 10.99 -21.26
CA GLY A 72 -0.35 9.68 -21.68
C GLY A 72 -1.22 9.02 -22.75
N GLY A 73 -2.54 9.12 -22.60
CA GLY A 73 -3.53 8.64 -23.55
C GLY A 73 -3.43 9.31 -24.92
N ILE A 74 -3.24 10.63 -24.96
CA ILE A 74 -3.07 11.39 -26.21
C ILE A 74 -1.74 11.05 -26.90
N LEU A 75 -0.66 10.90 -26.13
CA LEU A 75 0.68 10.70 -26.68
C LEU A 75 0.91 9.29 -27.25
N ALA A 76 0.40 8.25 -26.59
CA ALA A 76 0.66 6.86 -26.98
C ALA A 76 -0.54 5.93 -26.79
N GLY A 77 -1.76 6.48 -26.79
CA GLY A 77 -2.99 5.71 -26.64
C GLY A 77 -3.07 4.97 -25.30
N ILE A 78 -3.67 3.78 -25.33
CA ILE A 78 -3.86 2.95 -24.13
C ILE A 78 -2.51 2.62 -23.47
N ALA A 79 -1.48 2.32 -24.27
CA ALA A 79 -0.15 2.01 -23.75
C ALA A 79 0.44 3.20 -22.96
N GLY A 80 0.32 4.42 -23.50
CA GLY A 80 0.76 5.65 -22.83
C GLY A 80 0.01 5.92 -21.53
N ALA A 81 -1.32 5.76 -21.53
CA ALA A 81 -2.13 5.92 -20.31
C ALA A 81 -1.73 4.92 -19.21
N VAL A 82 -1.42 3.67 -19.57
CA VAL A 82 -1.02 2.62 -18.62
C VAL A 82 0.28 2.96 -17.89
N VAL A 83 1.28 3.49 -18.60
CA VAL A 83 2.60 3.82 -18.04
C VAL A 83 2.66 5.21 -17.41
N ALA A 84 1.77 6.11 -17.79
CA ALA A 84 1.75 7.49 -17.27
C ALA A 84 1.56 7.55 -15.75
N VAL A 85 0.62 6.78 -15.20
CA VAL A 85 0.34 6.75 -13.74
C VAL A 85 1.55 6.31 -12.90
N PRO A 86 2.19 5.15 -13.12
CA PRO A 86 3.33 4.74 -12.31
C PRO A 86 4.52 5.69 -12.44
N ILE A 87 4.78 6.24 -13.64
CA ILE A 87 5.86 7.22 -13.83
C ILE A 87 5.57 8.48 -13.00
N THR A 88 4.36 9.03 -13.08
CA THR A 88 3.98 10.18 -12.26
C THR A 88 4.03 9.88 -10.78
N ALA A 89 3.61 8.70 -10.34
CA ALA A 89 3.69 8.31 -8.93
C ALA A 89 5.13 8.31 -8.42
N ILE A 90 6.07 7.79 -9.23
CA ILE A 90 7.52 7.84 -8.94
C ILE A 90 7.99 9.28 -8.86
N LEU A 91 7.69 10.12 -9.87
CA LEU A 91 8.13 11.51 -9.89
C LEU A 91 7.58 12.32 -8.72
N TYR A 92 6.29 12.16 -8.40
CA TYR A 92 5.63 12.83 -7.29
C TYR A 92 6.26 12.48 -5.94
N ARG A 93 6.75 11.25 -5.77
CA ARG A 93 7.46 10.81 -4.56
C ARG A 93 8.93 11.21 -4.56
N ALA A 94 9.62 11.12 -5.69
CA ALA A 94 11.07 11.34 -5.77
C ALA A 94 11.45 12.83 -5.75
N ILE A 95 10.70 13.69 -6.44
CA ILE A 95 11.03 15.12 -6.57
C ILE A 95 11.14 15.82 -5.21
N PRO A 96 10.15 15.74 -4.30
CA PRO A 96 10.26 16.41 -3.00
C PRO A 96 11.45 15.93 -2.17
N GLU A 97 11.78 14.64 -2.26
CA GLU A 97 12.91 14.04 -1.54
C GLU A 97 14.26 14.56 -2.04
N LEU A 98 14.41 14.74 -3.36
CA LEU A 98 15.63 15.28 -3.97
C LEU A 98 15.86 16.76 -3.62
N PHE A 99 14.80 17.53 -3.39
CA PHE A 99 14.89 18.94 -3.02
C PHE A 99 14.88 19.18 -1.51
N LYS A 100 14.82 18.12 -0.71
CA LYS A 100 14.87 18.21 0.75
C LYS A 100 16.31 18.37 1.20
N ASN A 101 16.70 19.61 1.52
CA ASN A 101 17.98 19.91 2.15
C ASN A 101 17.90 19.58 3.65
N ASP A 102 17.80 18.30 3.98
CA ASP A 102 17.92 17.88 5.38
C ASP A 102 19.36 18.16 5.83
N PRO A 103 19.57 18.97 6.90
CA PRO A 103 20.89 19.13 7.47
C PRO A 103 21.41 17.75 7.85
N ILE A 104 22.57 17.36 7.34
CA ILE A 104 23.27 16.13 7.76
C ILE A 104 23.26 16.14 9.29
N PRO A 105 22.65 15.15 9.97
CA PRO A 105 22.78 15.03 11.41
C PRO A 105 24.28 14.87 11.69
N LEU A 106 24.93 15.94 12.17
CA LEU A 106 26.29 15.81 12.65
C LEU A 106 26.24 14.73 13.73
N PRO A 107 27.17 13.75 13.70
CA PRO A 107 27.29 12.80 14.80
C PRO A 107 27.26 13.57 16.10
N ALA A 108 26.31 13.23 16.99
CA ALA A 108 26.23 13.87 18.28
C ALA A 108 27.63 13.85 18.89
N ALA A 109 28.18 15.03 19.18
CA ALA A 109 29.49 15.13 19.80
C ALA A 109 29.50 14.16 21.00
N PRO A 110 30.52 13.29 21.12
CA PRO A 110 30.54 12.27 22.16
C PRO A 110 30.21 12.93 23.49
N ALA A 111 29.15 12.45 24.13
CA ALA A 111 28.67 13.00 25.39
C ALA A 111 29.86 13.12 26.37
N PRO A 112 29.94 14.21 27.16
CA PRO A 112 31.01 14.35 28.14
C PRO A 112 31.04 13.09 29.00
N LYS A 113 32.19 12.40 29.02
CA LYS A 113 32.39 11.24 29.89
C LYS A 113 31.95 11.64 31.31
N PRO A 114 31.10 10.85 31.99
CA PRO A 114 30.76 11.12 33.38
C PRO A 114 32.04 11.33 34.18
N PRO A 115 32.11 12.33 35.07
CA PRO A 115 33.30 12.57 35.87
C PRO A 115 33.68 11.26 36.54
N ALA A 116 34.94 10.85 36.32
CA ALA A 116 35.49 9.63 36.91
C ALA A 116 35.15 9.66 38.40
N GLN A 117 34.29 8.74 38.83
CA GLN A 117 33.99 8.59 40.24
C GLN A 117 35.32 8.27 40.91
N THR A 118 35.84 9.24 41.66
CA THR A 118 37.00 9.05 42.50
C THR A 118 36.58 8.01 43.53
N VAL A 119 36.99 6.75 43.31
CA VAL A 119 36.82 5.68 44.27
C VAL A 119 37.48 6.16 45.57
N PRO A 120 36.73 6.30 46.68
CA PRO A 120 37.29 6.73 47.95
C PRO A 120 38.40 5.76 48.36
N PRO A 121 39.50 6.25 48.95
CA PRO A 121 40.60 5.38 49.36
C PRO A 121 40.06 4.36 50.36
N GLU A 122 40.19 3.09 49.99
CA GLU A 122 39.99 1.95 50.87
C GLU A 122 40.86 2.17 52.11
N LYS A 123 40.23 2.25 53.28
CA LYS A 123 40.96 2.40 54.54
C LYS A 123 41.70 1.10 54.80
N GLU A 124 42.97 1.08 54.46
CA GLU A 124 43.92 0.05 54.88
C GLU A 124 44.18 0.23 56.39
N ASN A 125 44.01 -0.87 57.14
CA ASN A 125 44.16 -0.97 58.59
C ASN A 125 45.61 -0.81 59.05
#